data_AF-A0A9D7NPK1-F1
#
_entry.id   AF-A0A9D7NPK1-F1
#
_cell.length_a   1.000
_cell.length_b   1.000
_cell.length_c   1.000
_cell.angle_alpha   90.00
_cell.angle_beta   90.00
_cell.angle_gamma   90.00
#
_symmetry.space_group_name_H-M   'P 1'
#
loop_
_entity.id
_entity.type
_entity.pdbx_description
1 polymer ?
#
loop_
_entity_poly.entity_id
_entity_poly.type
_entity_poly.pdbx_seq_one_letter_code
_entity_poly.pdbx_strand_id
1 'polypeptide(L)'
;MGGDGERMTDRLLNEFYGEPIMGRAGRKRKSGTREANGRIKRAPRAISYDHGTNTTQAKHSVYGTDGSDAIGRAYVAGLLGEDGLNLRNAGRAIFHAYWPMFGVGAERSCLGDQSGGGMIHDPIDMDERQRMIDRERRLTETLAMIDALDKTLRTRRAFDQLCININPDCGPSFLDSIIWHKTRGKQPPVEHEQSLALAIKALTLIAT
;
A
#
# COMPACT_ATOMS: atom_id res chain seq x y z
N MET A 1 76.02 30.70 -9.91
CA MET A 1 75.85 32.01 -9.26
C MET A 1 74.34 32.22 -9.16
N GLY A 2 73.64 31.89 -8.08
CA GLY A 2 73.95 32.11 -6.66
C GLY A 2 73.59 33.54 -6.29
N GLY A 3 72.41 33.76 -5.68
CA GLY A 3 71.89 35.08 -5.34
C GLY A 3 70.50 35.01 -4.73
N ASP A 4 70.47 34.61 -3.46
CA ASP A 4 69.30 34.42 -2.60
C ASP A 4 68.59 35.74 -2.28
N GLY A 5 67.30 35.84 -2.62
CA GLY A 5 66.40 36.85 -2.09
C GLY A 5 65.80 36.36 -0.77
N GLU A 6 66.42 36.72 0.34
CA GLU A 6 65.97 36.42 1.69
C GLU A 6 64.49 36.80 1.90
N ARG A 7 63.68 35.79 2.21
CA ARG A 7 62.34 35.98 2.77
C ARG A 7 62.49 36.62 4.13
N MET A 8 62.16 37.90 4.21
CA MET A 8 62.02 38.66 5.44
C MET A 8 60.99 37.94 6.32
N THR A 9 61.50 37.21 7.33
CA THR A 9 60.70 36.34 8.18
C THR A 9 59.68 37.15 9.00
N ASP A 10 58.49 36.58 9.20
CA ASP A 10 57.39 36.98 10.10
C ASP A 10 57.79 37.31 11.55
N ARG A 11 59.08 37.20 11.88
CA ARG A 11 59.68 37.49 13.17
C ARG A 11 59.67 38.99 13.52
N LEU A 12 59.73 39.88 12.53
CA LEU A 12 59.78 41.34 12.76
C LEU A 12 58.39 41.99 12.92
N LEU A 13 57.30 41.32 12.52
CA LEU A 13 55.93 41.83 12.73
C LEU A 13 55.41 41.56 14.16
N ASN A 14 55.97 40.56 14.85
CA ASN A 14 55.57 40.19 16.22
C ASN A 14 56.27 41.00 17.32
N GLU A 15 57.28 41.82 17.01
CA GLU A 15 58.02 42.60 18.01
C GLU A 15 57.45 44.01 18.25
N PHE A 16 56.52 44.50 17.41
CA PHE A 16 56.00 45.88 17.51
C PHE A 16 54.53 46.02 17.92
N TYR A 17 53.71 44.96 17.85
CA TYR A 17 52.32 45.00 18.31
C TYR A 17 52.06 43.84 19.25
N GLY A 18 52.11 44.15 20.56
CA GLY A 18 51.70 43.24 21.62
C GLY A 18 50.25 42.78 21.45
N GLU A 19 50.07 41.51 21.83
CA GLU A 19 48.83 40.71 21.89
C GLU A 19 48.41 40.02 20.58
N PRO A 20 48.51 38.66 20.50
CA PRO A 20 47.88 37.92 19.43
C PRO A 20 46.36 38.11 19.49
N ILE A 21 45.75 38.49 18.37
CA ILE A 21 44.29 38.56 18.21
C ILE A 21 43.72 37.16 18.46
N MET A 22 43.24 36.90 19.68
CA MET A 22 42.52 35.67 19.99
C MET A 22 41.21 35.67 19.20
N GLY A 23 41.20 34.97 18.07
CA GLY A 23 39.98 34.69 17.33
C GLY A 23 38.96 34.05 18.28
N ARG A 24 37.82 34.72 18.48
CA ARG A 24 36.75 34.23 19.35
C ARG A 24 36.41 32.78 18.97
N ALA A 25 36.53 31.87 19.93
CA ALA A 25 36.22 30.46 19.72
C ALA A 25 34.81 30.32 19.11
N GLY A 26 34.75 29.80 17.87
CA GLY A 26 33.49 29.61 17.16
C GLY A 26 32.55 28.71 17.95
N ARG A 27 31.24 28.98 17.82
CA ARG A 27 30.18 28.21 18.50
C ARG A 27 30.41 26.71 18.33
N LYS A 28 30.54 26.00 19.47
CA LYS A 28 30.72 24.54 19.50
C LYS A 28 29.67 23.87 18.61
N ARG A 29 30.14 23.08 17.64
CA ARG A 29 29.28 22.40 16.67
C ARG A 29 28.48 21.31 17.40
N LYS A 30 27.19 21.19 17.07
CA LYS A 30 26.33 20.11 17.59
C LYS A 30 26.93 18.74 17.25
N SER A 31 26.89 17.81 18.20
CA SER A 31 27.37 16.42 18.03
C SER A 31 26.53 15.66 17.00
N GLY A 32 27.15 14.69 16.32
CA GLY A 32 26.48 13.79 15.37
C GLY A 32 27.28 13.53 14.09
N THR A 33 27.04 12.38 13.46
CA THR A 33 27.63 11.98 12.17
C THR A 33 27.22 12.96 11.08
N ARG A 34 28.12 13.29 10.15
CA ARG A 34 27.91 14.34 9.13
C ARG A 34 27.97 13.80 7.71
N GLU A 35 27.29 14.49 6.81
CA GLU A 35 27.46 14.36 5.36
C GLU A 35 28.76 15.06 4.93
N ALA A 36 29.26 14.76 3.72
CA ALA A 36 30.47 15.38 3.18
C ALA A 36 30.36 16.92 3.07
N ASN A 37 29.14 17.46 2.94
CA ASN A 37 28.82 18.89 2.93
C ASN A 37 28.80 19.54 4.34
N GLY A 38 29.12 18.79 5.40
CA GLY A 38 29.16 19.27 6.78
C GLY A 38 27.82 19.35 7.49
N ARG A 39 26.68 18.99 6.85
CA ARG A 39 25.38 18.87 7.53
C ARG A 39 25.35 17.64 8.43
N ILE A 40 24.60 17.71 9.53
CA ILE A 40 24.37 16.54 10.40
C ILE A 40 23.53 15.55 9.61
N LYS A 41 24.01 14.32 9.46
CA LYS A 41 23.23 13.22 8.89
C LYS A 41 21.97 13.09 9.71
N ARG A 42 20.82 13.38 9.10
CA ARG A 42 19.53 13.05 9.69
C ARG A 42 19.52 11.53 9.84
N ALA A 43 19.17 11.02 11.02
CA ALA A 43 18.83 9.61 11.14
C ALA A 43 17.84 9.28 10.02
N PRO A 44 17.93 8.10 9.38
CA PRO A 44 16.92 7.69 8.41
C PRO A 44 15.58 7.92 9.08
N ARG A 45 14.74 8.78 8.47
CA ARG A 45 13.42 9.08 9.00
C ARG A 45 12.78 7.70 9.16
N ALA A 46 12.58 7.25 10.40
CA ALA A 46 11.83 6.02 10.63
C ALA A 46 10.57 6.20 9.79
N ILE A 47 10.37 5.30 8.82
CA ILE A 47 9.22 5.37 7.94
C ILE A 47 8.05 5.14 8.88
N SER A 48 7.45 6.23 9.33
CA SER A 48 6.24 6.21 10.13
C SER A 48 5.16 5.85 9.13
N TYR A 49 4.83 4.57 9.07
CA TYR A 49 3.73 4.10 8.25
C TYR A 49 2.44 4.71 8.79
N ASP A 50 1.63 5.24 7.90
CA ASP A 50 0.27 5.67 8.24
C ASP A 50 -0.54 4.43 8.59
N HIS A 51 -0.94 4.30 9.86
CA HIS A 51 -1.76 3.19 10.36
C HIS A 51 -3.23 3.29 9.92
N GLY A 52 -3.53 4.21 9.00
CA GLY A 52 -4.87 4.45 8.49
C GLY A 52 -5.73 5.24 9.46
N THR A 53 -6.97 5.47 9.03
CA THR A 53 -7.96 6.19 9.82
C THR A 53 -8.44 5.37 11.02
N ASN A 54 -9.03 6.04 12.02
CA ASN A 54 -9.69 5.37 13.16
C ASN A 54 -10.70 4.30 12.70
N THR A 55 -11.35 4.53 11.55
CA THR A 55 -12.28 3.59 10.94
C THR A 55 -11.59 2.30 10.51
N THR A 56 -10.42 2.40 9.88
CA THR A 56 -9.63 1.25 9.42
C THR A 56 -9.13 0.42 10.60
N GLN A 57 -8.66 1.07 11.67
CA GLN A 57 -8.25 0.40 12.91
C GLN A 57 -9.44 -0.28 13.63
N ALA A 58 -10.60 0.38 13.68
CA ALA A 58 -11.82 -0.19 14.24
C ALA A 58 -12.24 -1.46 13.46
N LYS A 59 -12.17 -1.44 12.13
CA LYS A 59 -12.48 -2.64 11.33
C LYS A 59 -11.50 -3.78 11.57
N HIS A 60 -10.20 -3.48 11.65
CA HIS A 60 -9.20 -4.49 11.98
C HIS A 60 -9.44 -5.10 13.37
N SER A 61 -9.89 -4.30 14.35
CA SER A 61 -10.25 -4.84 15.67
C SER A 61 -11.42 -5.82 15.64
N VAL A 62 -12.37 -5.62 14.71
CA VAL A 62 -13.59 -6.45 14.60
C VAL A 62 -13.35 -7.69 13.75
N TYR A 63 -12.64 -7.56 12.63
CA TYR A 63 -12.51 -8.63 11.63
C TYR A 63 -11.09 -9.23 11.54
N GLY A 64 -10.13 -8.70 12.31
CA GLY A 64 -8.73 -9.12 12.25
C GLY A 64 -8.03 -8.75 10.94
N THR A 65 -6.85 -9.32 10.75
CA THR A 65 -5.98 -9.08 9.59
C THR A 65 -6.64 -9.48 8.28
N ASP A 66 -7.50 -10.50 8.30
CA ASP A 66 -8.16 -11.00 7.11
C ASP A 66 -9.40 -10.20 6.70
N GLY A 67 -9.88 -9.26 7.50
CA GLY A 67 -11.11 -8.50 7.22
C GLY A 67 -10.92 -7.04 6.83
N SER A 68 -9.72 -6.67 6.38
CA SER A 68 -9.44 -5.31 5.91
C SER A 68 -10.25 -4.95 4.66
N ASP A 69 -10.46 -5.91 3.77
CA ASP A 69 -11.19 -5.75 2.51
C ASP A 69 -12.59 -6.40 2.57
N ALA A 70 -13.43 -6.13 1.56
CA ALA A 70 -14.81 -6.61 1.54
C ALA A 70 -14.91 -8.15 1.44
N ILE A 71 -14.11 -8.78 0.57
CA ILE A 71 -14.12 -10.25 0.42
C ILE A 71 -13.63 -10.95 1.70
N GLY A 72 -12.67 -10.35 2.38
CA GLY A 72 -12.15 -10.74 3.68
C GLY A 72 -13.19 -10.66 4.79
N ARG A 73 -13.97 -9.58 4.85
CA ARG A 73 -15.10 -9.49 5.78
C ARG A 73 -16.16 -10.53 5.51
N ALA A 74 -16.47 -10.82 4.24
CA ALA A 74 -17.40 -11.88 3.88
C ALA A 74 -16.89 -13.26 4.33
N TYR A 75 -15.59 -13.51 4.20
CA TYR A 75 -14.94 -14.73 4.69
C TYR A 75 -15.03 -14.85 6.22
N VAL A 76 -14.61 -13.83 6.96
CA VAL A 76 -14.63 -13.83 8.44
C VAL A 76 -16.06 -13.96 8.99
N ALA A 77 -17.05 -13.37 8.31
CA ALA A 77 -18.46 -13.50 8.68
C ALA A 77 -19.09 -14.86 8.30
N GLY A 78 -18.32 -15.78 7.68
CA GLY A 78 -18.79 -17.09 7.23
C GLY A 78 -19.88 -16.99 6.16
N LEU A 79 -19.79 -15.99 5.28
CA LEU A 79 -20.79 -15.73 4.23
C LEU A 79 -20.43 -16.38 2.90
N LEU A 80 -19.18 -16.84 2.74
CA LEU A 80 -18.70 -17.47 1.51
C LEU A 80 -18.95 -18.99 1.44
N GLY A 81 -19.53 -19.60 2.49
CA GLY A 81 -19.78 -21.04 2.55
C GLY A 81 -18.53 -21.89 2.80
N GLU A 82 -18.62 -23.19 2.49
CA GLU A 82 -17.59 -24.20 2.77
C GLU A 82 -16.28 -23.94 2.02
N ASP A 83 -16.36 -23.55 0.74
CA ASP A 83 -15.20 -23.19 -0.09
C ASP A 83 -14.69 -21.76 0.16
N GLY A 84 -15.05 -21.15 1.30
CA GLY A 84 -14.84 -19.73 1.55
C GLY A 84 -13.37 -19.27 1.44
N LEU A 85 -12.41 -20.13 1.76
CA LEU A 85 -10.97 -19.81 1.63
C LEU A 85 -10.57 -19.67 0.15
N ASN A 86 -11.02 -20.59 -0.69
CA ASN A 86 -10.72 -20.59 -2.13
C ASN A 86 -11.36 -19.38 -2.81
N LEU A 87 -12.64 -19.11 -2.50
CA LEU A 87 -13.36 -17.94 -3.03
C LEU A 87 -12.72 -16.63 -2.59
N ARG A 88 -12.28 -16.53 -1.33
CA ARG A 88 -11.54 -15.35 -0.84
C ARG A 88 -10.26 -15.13 -1.62
N ASN A 89 -9.47 -16.18 -1.79
CA ASN A 89 -8.19 -16.08 -2.49
C ASN A 89 -8.38 -15.73 -3.97
N ALA A 90 -9.40 -16.28 -4.63
CA ALA A 90 -9.78 -15.93 -6.00
C ALA A 90 -10.17 -14.44 -6.12
N GLY A 91 -11.02 -13.94 -5.21
CA GLY A 91 -11.40 -12.53 -5.17
C GLY A 91 -10.20 -11.59 -4.98
N ARG A 92 -9.30 -11.92 -4.03
CA ARG A 92 -8.05 -11.16 -3.82
C ARG A 92 -7.10 -11.22 -5.02
N ALA A 93 -7.02 -12.36 -5.72
CA ALA A 93 -6.22 -12.47 -6.93
C ALA A 93 -6.71 -11.51 -8.03
N ILE A 94 -8.02 -11.34 -8.17
CA ILE A 94 -8.63 -10.37 -9.10
C ILE A 94 -8.35 -8.94 -8.67
N PHE A 95 -8.50 -8.62 -7.37
CA PHE A 95 -8.14 -7.30 -6.83
C PHE A 95 -6.70 -6.91 -7.18
N HIS A 96 -5.75 -7.82 -6.92
CA HIS A 96 -4.33 -7.60 -7.20
C HIS A 96 -3.98 -7.56 -8.68
N ALA A 97 -4.81 -8.15 -9.55
CA ALA A 97 -4.67 -8.03 -10.99
C ALA A 97 -5.22 -6.68 -11.50
N TYR A 98 -6.33 -6.19 -10.92
CA TYR A 98 -7.05 -5.01 -11.39
C TYR A 98 -6.31 -3.69 -11.11
N TRP A 99 -5.91 -3.43 -9.87
CA TRP A 99 -5.39 -2.11 -9.47
C TRP A 99 -4.09 -1.67 -10.17
N PRO A 100 -3.10 -2.55 -10.38
CA PRO A 100 -1.87 -2.15 -11.08
C PRO A 100 -2.10 -1.59 -12.50
N MET A 101 -3.22 -1.89 -13.15
CA MET A 101 -3.54 -1.40 -14.49
C MET A 101 -3.83 0.10 -14.55
N PHE A 102 -4.29 0.69 -13.43
CA PHE A 102 -4.69 2.10 -13.41
C PHE A 102 -3.56 3.05 -13.04
N GLY A 103 -2.32 2.56 -12.89
CA GLY A 103 -1.17 3.37 -12.46
C GLY A 103 -1.29 3.88 -11.01
N VAL A 104 -2.41 3.60 -10.35
CA VAL A 104 -2.56 3.64 -8.90
C VAL A 104 -1.75 2.47 -8.40
N GLY A 105 -0.55 2.72 -7.89
CA GLY A 105 0.32 1.66 -7.36
C GLY A 105 -0.45 0.71 -6.44
N ALA A 106 -0.02 -0.54 -6.32
CA ALA A 106 -0.76 -1.58 -5.60
C ALA A 106 -1.36 -1.06 -4.28
N GLU A 107 -2.68 -0.84 -4.26
CA GLU A 107 -3.37 -0.31 -3.09
C GLU A 107 -3.35 -1.43 -2.04
N ARG A 108 -2.60 -1.20 -0.95
CA ARG A 108 -2.53 -2.15 0.17
C ARG A 108 -3.32 -1.59 1.33
N SER A 109 -4.00 -2.48 2.05
CA SER A 109 -4.47 -2.12 3.38
C SER A 109 -3.27 -1.74 4.25
N CYS A 110 -3.35 -0.60 4.92
CA CYS A 110 -2.35 -0.15 5.91
C CYS A 110 -2.19 -1.11 7.11
N LEU A 111 -3.08 -2.10 7.23
CA LEU A 111 -3.11 -3.08 8.33
C LEU A 111 -2.93 -4.54 7.86
N GLY A 112 -2.76 -4.78 6.56
CA GLY A 112 -2.51 -6.12 6.01
C GLY A 112 -1.05 -6.58 6.20
N ASP A 113 -0.82 -7.90 6.20
CA ASP A 113 0.53 -8.47 6.26
C ASP A 113 1.37 -7.99 5.06
N GLN A 114 2.55 -7.42 5.35
CA GLN A 114 3.32 -6.61 4.40
C GLN A 114 4.21 -7.46 3.46
N SER A 115 4.02 -8.76 3.43
CA SER A 115 4.90 -9.73 2.76
C SER A 115 4.84 -9.73 1.22
N GLY A 116 4.04 -8.85 0.60
CA GLY A 116 3.83 -8.86 -0.85
C GLY A 116 3.84 -7.49 -1.51
N GLY A 117 5.02 -7.02 -1.92
CA GLY A 117 5.13 -6.32 -3.20
C GLY A 117 6.31 -5.37 -3.31
N GLY A 118 7.03 -5.51 -4.42
CA GLY A 118 8.09 -4.59 -4.82
C GLY A 118 7.52 -3.29 -5.36
N MET A 119 8.18 -2.19 -5.02
CA MET A 119 8.11 -0.96 -5.79
C MET A 119 8.73 -1.22 -7.16
N ILE A 120 7.98 -1.03 -8.25
CA ILE A 120 8.54 -1.08 -9.61
C ILE A 120 9.26 0.25 -9.84
N HIS A 121 10.58 0.26 -9.78
CA HIS A 121 11.39 1.45 -10.09
C HIS A 121 12.56 1.20 -11.05
N ASP A 122 12.62 -0.01 -11.64
CA ASP A 122 13.64 -0.42 -12.61
C ASP A 122 13.11 -0.41 -14.05
N PRO A 123 13.98 -0.38 -15.08
CA PRO A 123 13.56 -0.54 -16.47
C PRO A 123 12.86 -1.89 -16.61
N ILE A 124 11.57 -1.86 -17.00
CA ILE A 124 10.73 -3.06 -17.11
C ILE A 124 11.39 -4.04 -18.08
N ASP A 125 11.80 -5.19 -17.56
CA ASP A 125 12.33 -6.31 -18.33
C ASP A 125 11.26 -6.78 -19.34
N MET A 126 11.66 -7.25 -20.52
CA MET A 126 10.72 -7.72 -21.56
C MET A 126 9.85 -8.88 -21.05
N ASP A 127 10.41 -9.71 -20.18
CA ASP A 127 9.67 -10.80 -19.51
C ASP A 127 8.65 -10.27 -18.50
N GLU A 128 8.97 -9.19 -17.78
CA GLU A 128 8.04 -8.53 -16.85
C GLU A 128 6.89 -7.87 -17.61
N ARG A 129 7.20 -7.21 -18.74
CA ARG A 129 6.19 -6.65 -19.65
C ARG A 129 5.25 -7.74 -20.18
N GLN A 130 5.78 -8.89 -20.58
CA GLN A 130 4.95 -10.00 -21.07
C GLN A 130 4.03 -10.54 -19.97
N ARG A 131 4.53 -10.68 -18.73
CA ARG A 131 3.70 -11.08 -17.57
C ARG A 131 2.58 -10.07 -17.28
N MET A 132 2.84 -8.78 -17.43
CA MET A 132 1.80 -7.75 -17.27
C MET A 132 0.71 -7.88 -18.34
N ILE A 133 1.10 -8.09 -19.61
CA ILE A 133 0.16 -8.30 -20.72
C ILE A 133 -0.67 -9.56 -20.51
N ASP A 134 -0.04 -10.67 -20.09
CA ASP A 134 -0.75 -11.93 -19.86
C ASP A 134 -1.71 -11.83 -18.68
N ARG A 135 -1.32 -11.09 -17.63
CA ARG A 135 -2.21 -10.78 -16.49
C ARG A 135 -3.39 -9.92 -16.95
N GLU A 136 -3.16 -8.94 -17.81
CA GLU A 136 -4.21 -8.08 -18.37
C GLU A 136 -5.20 -8.83 -19.25
N ARG A 137 -4.68 -9.67 -20.14
CA ARG A 137 -5.51 -10.55 -20.97
C ARG A 137 -6.37 -11.45 -20.09
N ARG A 138 -5.77 -12.13 -19.11
CA ARG A 138 -6.49 -13.03 -18.21
C ARG A 138 -7.56 -12.30 -17.39
N LEU A 139 -7.26 -11.11 -16.88
CA LEU A 139 -8.25 -10.30 -16.17
C LEU A 139 -9.41 -9.97 -17.11
N THR A 140 -9.12 -9.43 -18.29
CA THR A 140 -10.13 -9.05 -19.30
C THR A 140 -11.04 -10.23 -19.66
N GLU A 141 -10.46 -11.41 -19.93
CA GLU A 141 -11.21 -12.65 -20.18
C GLU A 141 -12.10 -13.02 -19.00
N THR A 142 -11.58 -12.91 -17.77
CA THR A 142 -12.34 -13.21 -16.55
C THR A 142 -13.51 -12.25 -16.38
N LEU A 143 -13.30 -10.95 -16.59
CA LEU A 143 -14.36 -9.95 -16.47
C LEU A 143 -15.44 -10.15 -17.54
N ALA A 144 -15.04 -10.50 -18.77
CA ALA A 144 -15.96 -10.81 -19.87
C ALA A 144 -16.80 -12.08 -19.59
N MET A 145 -16.21 -13.11 -18.98
CA MET A 145 -16.97 -14.30 -18.55
C MET A 145 -18.02 -13.95 -17.50
N ILE A 146 -17.70 -13.06 -16.55
CA ILE A 146 -18.65 -12.59 -15.54
C ILE A 146 -19.76 -11.75 -16.17
N ASP A 147 -19.43 -10.87 -17.13
CA ASP A 147 -20.43 -10.11 -17.88
C ASP A 147 -21.39 -11.01 -18.66
N ALA A 148 -20.90 -12.13 -19.17
CA ALA A 148 -21.72 -13.11 -19.88
C ALA A 148 -22.70 -13.89 -18.99
N LEU A 149 -22.51 -13.91 -17.66
CA LEU A 149 -23.41 -14.63 -16.73
C LEU A 149 -24.81 -14.01 -16.66
N ASP A 150 -24.94 -12.71 -16.91
CA ASP A 150 -26.19 -11.99 -16.76
C ASP A 150 -26.23 -10.73 -17.62
N LYS A 151 -27.21 -10.65 -18.52
CA LYS A 151 -27.44 -9.48 -19.39
C LYS A 151 -27.81 -8.21 -18.61
N THR A 152 -28.26 -8.32 -17.37
CA THR A 152 -28.70 -7.18 -16.56
C THR A 152 -27.57 -6.48 -15.78
N LEU A 153 -26.32 -6.94 -15.93
CA LEU A 153 -25.11 -6.43 -15.26
C LEU A 153 -25.16 -6.49 -13.71
N ARG A 154 -26.19 -7.09 -13.12
CA ARG A 154 -26.34 -7.18 -11.65
C ARG A 154 -25.26 -8.04 -11.05
N THR A 155 -24.97 -9.18 -11.69
CA THR A 155 -23.89 -10.09 -11.28
C THR A 155 -22.54 -9.39 -11.29
N ARG A 156 -22.22 -8.69 -12.39
CA ARG A 156 -20.98 -7.94 -12.52
C ARG A 156 -20.84 -6.88 -11.44
N ARG A 157 -21.88 -6.08 -11.23
CA ARG A 157 -21.87 -5.02 -10.22
C ARG A 157 -21.68 -5.55 -8.80
N ALA A 158 -22.37 -6.63 -8.44
CA ALA A 158 -22.22 -7.24 -7.12
C ALA A 158 -20.82 -7.82 -6.92
N PHE A 159 -20.28 -8.47 -7.95
CA PHE A 159 -18.91 -8.98 -7.97
C PHE A 159 -17.88 -7.85 -7.79
N ASP A 160 -17.98 -6.77 -8.57
CA ASP A 160 -17.05 -5.64 -8.52
C ASP A 160 -17.07 -4.97 -7.14
N GLN A 161 -18.25 -4.77 -6.57
CA GLN A 161 -18.39 -4.21 -5.22
C GLN A 161 -17.79 -5.11 -4.14
N LEU A 162 -17.73 -6.43 -4.35
CA LEU A 162 -17.15 -7.37 -3.40
C LEU A 162 -15.63 -7.53 -3.58
N CYS A 163 -15.14 -7.58 -4.82
CA CYS A 163 -13.78 -8.02 -5.13
C CYS A 163 -12.85 -6.91 -5.61
N ILE A 164 -13.36 -5.86 -6.25
CA ILE A 164 -12.54 -4.78 -6.84
C ILE A 164 -12.66 -3.50 -6.01
N ASN A 165 -13.84 -3.26 -5.44
CA ASN A 165 -14.29 -2.10 -4.66
C ASN A 165 -13.33 -0.90 -4.66
N ILE A 166 -13.72 0.14 -5.41
CA ILE A 166 -13.00 1.41 -5.52
C ILE A 166 -12.81 2.11 -4.16
N ASN A 167 -13.62 1.78 -3.15
CA ASN A 167 -13.50 2.32 -1.81
C ASN A 167 -13.25 1.21 -0.77
N PRO A 168 -12.01 0.75 -0.55
CA PRO A 168 -11.72 -0.33 0.40
C PRO A 168 -12.13 0.03 1.85
N ASP A 169 -12.11 1.32 2.19
CA ASP A 169 -12.52 1.85 3.50
C ASP A 169 -14.02 1.77 3.74
N CYS A 170 -14.86 1.63 2.70
CA CYS A 170 -16.30 1.48 2.81
C CYS A 170 -16.74 0.21 2.05
N GLY A 171 -17.23 -0.79 2.77
CA GLY A 171 -17.67 -2.03 2.14
C GLY A 171 -18.88 -1.83 1.24
N PRO A 172 -19.22 -2.86 0.44
CA PRO A 172 -20.55 -2.93 -0.15
C PRO A 172 -21.60 -2.81 0.95
N SER A 173 -22.55 -1.89 0.78
CA SER A 173 -23.64 -1.68 1.75
C SER A 173 -24.44 -2.95 2.01
N PHE A 174 -24.60 -3.80 1.00
CA PHE A 174 -25.28 -5.09 1.14
C PHE A 174 -24.54 -6.02 2.11
N LEU A 175 -23.20 -6.05 2.07
CA LEU A 175 -22.40 -6.91 2.94
C LEU A 175 -22.47 -6.44 4.38
N ASP A 176 -22.25 -5.14 4.60
CA ASP A 176 -22.29 -4.57 5.94
C ASP A 176 -23.70 -4.72 6.56
N SER A 177 -24.77 -4.60 5.75
CA SER A 177 -26.14 -4.85 6.17
C SER A 177 -26.37 -6.31 6.56
N ILE A 178 -25.89 -7.28 5.78
CA ILE A 178 -26.01 -8.71 6.11
C ILE A 178 -25.30 -9.02 7.43
N ILE A 179 -24.05 -8.55 7.59
CA ILE A 179 -23.27 -8.75 8.81
C ILE A 179 -23.99 -8.14 10.02
N TRP A 180 -24.51 -6.91 9.88
CA TRP A 180 -25.24 -6.23 10.94
C TRP A 180 -26.50 -6.99 11.40
N HIS A 181 -27.25 -7.59 10.46
CA HIS A 181 -28.45 -8.36 10.77
C HIS A 181 -28.10 -9.70 11.41
N LYS A 182 -27.14 -10.43 10.83
CA LYS A 182 -26.67 -11.74 11.33
C LYS A 182 -26.14 -11.65 12.76
N THR A 183 -25.34 -10.63 13.06
CA THR A 183 -24.80 -10.39 14.41
C THR A 183 -25.87 -10.07 15.46
N ARG A 184 -27.08 -9.69 15.03
CA ARG A 184 -28.22 -9.38 15.91
C ARG A 184 -29.31 -10.45 15.88
N GLY A 185 -29.06 -11.59 15.22
CA GLY A 185 -30.06 -12.64 15.04
C GLY A 185 -31.28 -12.19 14.23
N LYS A 186 -31.14 -11.17 13.38
CA LYS A 186 -32.20 -10.67 12.50
C LYS A 186 -32.01 -11.21 11.08
N GLN A 187 -33.12 -11.28 10.34
CA GLN A 187 -33.09 -11.60 8.93
C GLN A 187 -32.62 -10.38 8.12
N PRO A 188 -31.62 -10.52 7.24
CA PRO A 188 -31.19 -9.43 6.36
C PRO A 188 -32.23 -9.18 5.25
N PRO A 189 -32.21 -7.99 4.62
CA PRO A 189 -33.01 -7.71 3.44
C PRO A 189 -32.71 -8.68 2.28
N VAL A 190 -33.75 -9.19 1.63
CA VAL A 190 -33.66 -10.17 0.53
C VAL A 190 -32.78 -9.66 -0.62
N GLU A 191 -32.86 -8.38 -0.96
CA GLU A 191 -32.05 -7.78 -2.04
C GLU A 191 -30.55 -7.84 -1.76
N HIS A 192 -30.16 -7.74 -0.48
CA HIS A 192 -28.75 -7.84 -0.09
C HIS A 192 -28.27 -9.28 -0.18
N GLU A 193 -29.09 -10.24 0.26
CA GLU A 193 -28.80 -11.67 0.10
C GLU A 193 -28.67 -12.06 -1.37
N GLN A 194 -29.57 -11.55 -2.22
CA GLN A 194 -29.49 -11.75 -3.67
C GLN A 194 -28.20 -11.16 -4.25
N SER A 195 -27.79 -9.96 -3.80
CA SER A 195 -26.54 -9.34 -4.24
C SER A 195 -25.33 -10.19 -3.86
N LEU A 196 -25.29 -10.69 -2.62
CA LEU A 196 -24.22 -11.59 -2.17
C LEU A 196 -24.22 -12.91 -2.96
N ALA A 197 -25.39 -13.51 -3.18
CA ALA A 197 -25.52 -14.76 -3.93
C ALA A 197 -25.03 -14.62 -5.38
N LEU A 198 -25.32 -13.50 -6.04
CA LEU A 198 -24.81 -13.20 -7.38
C LEU A 198 -23.29 -13.04 -7.38
N ALA A 199 -22.72 -12.35 -6.38
CA ALA A 199 -21.27 -12.21 -6.26
C ALA A 199 -20.58 -13.56 -6.03
N ILE A 200 -21.16 -14.43 -5.18
CA ILE A 200 -20.66 -15.78 -4.95
C ILE A 200 -20.74 -16.61 -6.24
N LYS A 201 -21.85 -16.54 -6.98
CA LYS A 201 -21.99 -17.23 -8.27
C LYS A 201 -20.87 -16.85 -9.26
N ALA A 202 -20.53 -15.56 -9.33
CA ALA A 202 -19.41 -15.09 -10.15
C ALA A 202 -18.06 -15.58 -9.63
N LEU A 203 -17.85 -15.58 -8.30
CA LEU A 203 -16.62 -16.10 -7.68
C LEU A 203 -16.44 -17.60 -7.93
N THR A 204 -17.51 -18.39 -7.88
CA THR A 204 -17.44 -19.83 -8.15
C THR A 204 -17.02 -20.12 -9.59
N LEU A 205 -17.46 -19.31 -10.56
CA LEU A 205 -17.05 -19.45 -11.97
C LEU A 205 -15.54 -19.26 -12.18
N ILE A 206 -14.91 -18.41 -11.37
CA ILE A 206 -13.48 -18.07 -11.54
C ILE A 206 -12.56 -18.88 -10.62
N ALA A 207 -13.13 -19.56 -9.61
CA ALA A 207 -12.40 -20.39 -8.66
C ALA A 207 -12.26 -21.85 -9.12
N THR A 208 -12.98 -22.26 -10.18
CA THR A 208 -12.81 -23.53 -10.90
C THR A 208 -11.57 -23.51 -11.78
#